data_AF-A0A800JCH4-F1
#
_entry.id   AF-A0A800JCH4-F1
#
_cell.length_a   1.000
_cell.length_b   1.000
_cell.length_c   1.000
_cell.angle_alpha   90.00
_cell.angle_beta   90.00
_cell.angle_gamma   90.00
#
_symmetry.space_group_name_H-M   'P 1'
#
loop_
_entity.id
_entity.type
_entity.pdbx_description
1 polymer ?
#
loop_
_entity_poly.entity_id
_entity_poly.type
_entity_poly.pdbx_seq_one_letter_code
_entity_poly.pdbx_strand_id
1 'polypeptide(L)'
;MKKHIGLFFIVLAAGCATQITVPAVDLPPLAKPGQGALLSAGLIYPLEGRLTPQCHASTIAQTTKGGLVAAWFAGTGEKHRDVGIRVARLVNGKWTIPVEVADGSEGEVEEFPCWNPVLFQPRKGPLMLFYKVGPSPSR
;
A
#
# COMPACT_ATOMS: atom_id res chain seq x y z
N MET A 1 -63.93 46.58 2.18
CA MET A 1 -63.02 45.85 1.26
C MET A 1 -62.62 44.55 1.95
N LYS A 2 -63.41 43.48 1.83
CA LYS A 2 -63.19 42.29 0.97
C LYS A 2 -61.74 41.72 1.02
N LYS A 3 -61.67 40.48 1.56
CA LYS A 3 -60.90 39.30 1.07
C LYS A 3 -59.43 39.18 1.54
N HIS A 4 -58.83 38.03 1.88
CA HIS A 4 -59.20 36.60 1.87
C HIS A 4 -58.32 35.91 2.94
N ILE A 5 -58.87 34.99 3.73
CA ILE A 5 -58.08 34.04 4.55
C ILE A 5 -57.72 32.87 3.64
N GLY A 6 -56.44 32.75 3.30
CA GLY A 6 -55.91 31.63 2.52
C GLY A 6 -55.63 30.45 3.45
N LEU A 7 -56.39 29.37 3.29
CA LEU A 7 -56.16 28.08 3.95
C LEU A 7 -55.02 27.36 3.19
N PHE A 8 -53.84 27.24 3.80
CA PHE A 8 -52.72 26.47 3.26
C PHE A 8 -52.97 24.97 3.52
N PHE A 9 -53.34 24.23 2.48
CA PHE A 9 -53.32 22.76 2.53
C PHE A 9 -51.87 22.30 2.38
N ILE A 10 -51.31 21.74 3.46
CA ILE A 10 -50.06 20.99 3.39
C ILE A 10 -50.38 19.63 2.79
N VAL A 11 -49.98 19.40 1.54
CA VAL A 11 -49.97 18.06 0.93
C VAL A 11 -48.72 17.35 1.44
N LEU A 12 -48.89 16.39 2.35
CA LEU A 12 -47.83 15.42 2.67
C LEU A 12 -47.67 14.48 1.46
N ALA A 13 -46.66 14.70 0.65
CA ALA A 13 -46.23 13.70 -0.32
C ALA A 13 -45.56 12.55 0.47
N ALA A 14 -46.22 11.39 0.54
CA ALA A 14 -45.63 10.17 1.06
C ALA A 14 -44.54 9.71 0.08
N GLY A 15 -43.29 10.12 0.34
CA GLY A 15 -42.13 9.61 -0.37
C GLY A 15 -41.97 8.12 -0.07
N CYS A 16 -42.25 7.26 -1.05
CA CYS A 16 -41.95 5.84 -0.96
C CYS A 16 -40.42 5.69 -1.02
N ALA A 17 -39.77 5.66 0.14
CA ALA A 17 -38.36 5.32 0.24
C ALA A 17 -38.22 3.82 -0.05
N THR A 18 -37.85 3.46 -1.28
CA THR A 18 -37.43 2.11 -1.60
C THR A 18 -36.14 1.82 -0.83
N GLN A 19 -36.25 1.06 0.25
CA GLN A 19 -35.09 0.49 0.92
C GLN A 19 -34.45 -0.53 -0.02
N ILE A 20 -33.27 -0.18 -0.54
CA ILE A 20 -32.43 -1.13 -1.26
C ILE A 20 -31.85 -2.09 -0.20
N THR A 21 -32.38 -3.30 -0.13
CA THR A 21 -31.78 -4.39 0.63
C THR A 21 -30.58 -4.91 -0.13
N VAL A 22 -29.38 -4.49 0.26
CA VAL A 22 -28.15 -5.14 -0.21
C VAL A 22 -28.11 -6.53 0.43
N PRO A 23 -28.07 -7.63 -0.35
CA PRO A 23 -27.94 -8.96 0.22
C PRO A 23 -26.65 -9.05 1.03
N ALA A 24 -26.73 -9.66 2.22
CA ALA A 24 -25.55 -9.94 3.01
C ALA A 24 -24.61 -10.83 2.17
N VAL A 25 -23.40 -10.31 1.90
CA VAL A 25 -22.37 -11.08 1.20
C VAL A 25 -21.85 -12.13 2.18
N ASP A 26 -22.03 -13.41 1.85
CA ASP A 26 -21.39 -14.49 2.59
C ASP A 26 -19.90 -14.49 2.27
N LEU A 27 -19.10 -14.01 3.21
CA LEU A 27 -17.64 -13.93 3.07
C LEU A 27 -17.01 -15.25 3.51
N PRO A 28 -15.98 -15.74 2.79
CA PRO A 28 -15.24 -16.91 3.24
C PRO A 28 -14.58 -16.64 4.60
N PRO A 29 -14.37 -17.69 5.43
CA PRO A 29 -13.68 -17.54 6.70
C PRO A 29 -12.25 -17.02 6.50
N LEU A 30 -11.76 -16.27 7.48
CA LEU A 30 -10.40 -15.72 7.45
C LEU A 30 -9.36 -16.85 7.34
N ALA A 31 -8.45 -16.72 6.37
CA ALA A 31 -7.34 -17.65 6.19
C ALA A 31 -6.42 -17.66 7.43
N LYS A 32 -5.94 -18.84 7.82
CA LYS A 32 -5.02 -19.03 8.94
C LYS A 32 -3.65 -19.48 8.42
N PRO A 33 -2.54 -18.93 8.93
CA PRO A 33 -1.21 -19.43 8.61
C PRO A 33 -1.08 -20.93 8.86
N GLY A 34 -0.45 -21.64 7.92
CA GLY A 34 -0.32 -23.10 7.91
C GLY A 34 -1.53 -23.85 7.33
N GLN A 35 -2.56 -23.16 6.84
CA GLN A 35 -3.75 -23.79 6.25
C GLN A 35 -3.95 -23.39 4.78
N GLY A 36 -4.24 -24.38 3.94
CA GLY A 36 -4.50 -24.18 2.51
C GLY A 36 -3.30 -23.52 1.81
N ALA A 37 -3.56 -22.42 1.08
CA ALA A 37 -2.52 -21.67 0.38
C ALA A 37 -1.76 -20.67 1.27
N LEU A 38 -2.23 -20.37 2.48
CA LEU A 38 -1.55 -19.45 3.40
C LEU A 38 -0.54 -20.20 4.25
N LEU A 39 0.68 -20.35 3.75
CA LEU A 39 1.73 -21.11 4.45
C LEU A 39 2.25 -20.38 5.69
N SER A 40 2.42 -19.06 5.59
CA SER A 40 2.95 -18.22 6.68
C SER A 40 2.47 -16.79 6.54
N ALA A 41 2.34 -16.07 7.66
CA ALA A 41 2.11 -14.64 7.70
C ALA A 41 2.95 -14.02 8.83
N GLY A 42 3.42 -12.79 8.63
CA GLY A 42 4.20 -12.08 9.62
C GLY A 42 4.64 -10.70 9.14
N LEU A 43 5.09 -9.89 10.08
CA LEU A 43 5.69 -8.59 9.80
C LEU A 43 7.17 -8.75 9.41
N ILE A 44 7.64 -7.88 8.50
CA ILE A 44 9.07 -7.78 8.18
C ILE A 44 9.83 -7.13 9.34
N TYR A 45 9.21 -6.17 10.02
CA TYR A 45 9.73 -5.52 11.23
C TYR A 45 8.57 -5.12 12.17
N PRO A 46 8.81 -4.98 13.48
CA PRO A 46 7.78 -4.58 14.44
C PRO A 46 7.17 -3.21 14.14
N LEU A 47 5.90 -3.02 14.52
CA LEU A 47 5.23 -1.71 14.39
C LEU A 47 5.78 -0.68 15.39
N GLU A 48 6.19 -1.14 16.57
CA GLU A 48 6.87 -0.32 17.56
C GLU A 48 8.32 -0.06 17.14
N GLY A 49 8.75 1.19 17.24
CA GLY A 49 10.09 1.59 16.77
C GLY A 49 10.27 1.52 15.25
N ARG A 50 9.17 1.53 14.48
CA ARG A 50 9.21 1.54 13.01
C ARG A 50 10.14 2.64 12.47
N LEU A 51 10.93 2.29 11.46
CA LEU A 51 11.97 3.17 10.90
C LEU A 51 11.41 4.41 10.19
N THR A 52 10.22 4.29 9.60
CA THR A 52 9.58 5.38 8.85
C THR A 52 8.09 5.52 9.20
N PRO A 53 7.53 6.74 9.09
CA PRO A 53 6.11 7.00 9.28
C PRO A 53 5.17 6.36 8.25
N GLN A 54 5.64 6.04 7.05
CA GLN A 54 4.88 5.33 6.03
C GLN A 54 5.75 4.35 5.23
N CYS A 55 5.11 3.31 4.70
CA CYS A 55 5.67 2.37 3.72
C CYS A 55 4.56 1.94 2.76
N HIS A 56 4.85 1.84 1.45
CA HIS A 56 3.84 1.48 0.45
C HIS A 56 4.52 0.86 -0.81
N ALA A 57 3.71 0.28 -1.70
CA ALA A 57 4.11 -0.43 -2.92
C ALA A 57 5.20 -1.49 -2.72
N SER A 58 4.92 -2.51 -1.92
CA SER A 58 5.86 -3.60 -1.66
C SER A 58 6.02 -4.57 -2.83
N THR A 59 7.22 -5.11 -2.99
CA THR A 59 7.59 -6.21 -3.88
C THR A 59 8.40 -7.26 -3.12
N ILE A 60 8.34 -8.53 -3.54
CA ILE A 60 9.12 -9.63 -2.97
C ILE A 60 9.58 -10.56 -4.09
N ALA A 61 10.81 -11.04 -4.00
CA ALA A 61 11.38 -12.00 -4.96
C ALA A 61 12.19 -13.08 -4.24
N GLN A 62 12.16 -14.29 -4.82
CA GLN A 62 13.10 -15.34 -4.46
C GLN A 62 14.38 -15.20 -5.30
N THR A 63 15.53 -15.24 -4.64
CA THR A 63 16.84 -15.23 -5.27
C THR A 63 17.20 -16.60 -5.86
N THR A 64 18.16 -16.65 -6.78
CA THR A 64 18.69 -17.92 -7.32
C THR A 64 19.34 -18.81 -6.25
N LYS A 65 19.70 -18.24 -5.09
CA LYS A 65 20.22 -18.97 -3.91
C LYS A 65 19.11 -19.46 -2.97
N GLY A 66 17.84 -19.23 -3.30
CA GLY A 66 16.67 -19.70 -2.56
C GLY A 66 16.14 -18.76 -1.46
N GLY A 67 16.88 -17.70 -1.10
CA GLY A 67 16.44 -16.72 -0.09
C GLY A 67 15.43 -15.71 -0.63
N LEU A 68 14.59 -15.15 0.25
CA LEU A 68 13.62 -14.10 -0.10
C LEU A 68 14.19 -12.71 0.17
N VAL A 69 13.88 -11.77 -0.71
CA VAL A 69 14.19 -10.34 -0.59
C VAL A 69 12.92 -9.56 -0.83
N ALA A 70 12.62 -8.59 0.02
CA ALA A 70 11.49 -7.68 -0.11
C ALA A 70 11.98 -6.24 -0.23
N ALA A 71 11.25 -5.43 -0.99
CA ALA A 71 11.50 -4.00 -1.12
C ALA A 71 10.18 -3.21 -1.11
N TRP A 72 10.23 -1.95 -0.70
CA TRP A 72 9.10 -1.01 -0.68
C TRP A 72 9.65 0.42 -0.64
N PHE A 73 8.85 1.43 -0.98
CA PHE A 73 9.25 2.80 -0.70
C PHE A 73 8.76 3.22 0.69
N ALA A 74 9.54 4.07 1.38
CA ALA A 74 9.24 4.47 2.75
C ALA A 74 9.82 5.86 3.05
N GLY A 75 9.10 6.64 3.87
CA GLY A 75 9.48 8.00 4.28
C GLY A 75 8.44 8.59 5.21
N THR A 76 8.48 9.92 5.41
CA THR A 76 7.49 10.65 6.22
C THR A 76 6.09 10.62 5.62
N GLY A 77 5.97 10.58 4.29
CA GLY A 77 4.70 10.45 3.59
C GLY A 77 4.88 10.27 2.09
N GLU A 78 3.94 9.59 1.44
CA GLU A 78 3.96 9.45 -0.02
C GLU A 78 4.11 10.82 -0.72
N LYS A 79 4.98 10.91 -1.75
CA LYS A 79 5.42 12.13 -2.45
C LYS A 79 6.46 13.01 -1.74
N HIS A 80 6.79 12.75 -0.47
CA HIS A 80 7.78 13.56 0.22
C HIS A 80 9.20 13.24 -0.27
N ARG A 81 10.09 14.24 -0.24
CA ARG A 81 11.47 14.12 -0.77
C ARG A 81 12.30 13.06 -0.06
N ASP A 82 11.98 12.75 1.20
CA ASP A 82 12.64 11.72 2.00
C ASP A 82 12.12 10.29 1.72
N VAL A 83 11.24 10.10 0.74
CA VAL A 83 10.81 8.77 0.32
C VAL A 83 11.91 8.09 -0.48
N GLY A 84 12.56 7.11 0.13
CA GLY A 84 13.56 6.24 -0.49
C GLY A 84 13.08 4.79 -0.60
N ILE A 85 13.87 3.96 -1.28
CA ILE A 85 13.61 2.51 -1.39
C ILE A 85 14.27 1.77 -0.24
N ARG A 86 13.48 1.03 0.52
CA ARG A 86 13.94 0.16 1.61
C ARG A 86 13.96 -1.29 1.16
N VAL A 87 14.96 -2.05 1.61
CA VAL A 87 15.14 -3.48 1.33
C VAL A 87 15.35 -4.26 2.62
N ALA A 88 14.70 -5.41 2.74
CA ALA A 88 14.98 -6.41 3.77
C ALA A 88 15.14 -7.81 3.15
N ARG A 89 15.93 -8.65 3.80
CA ARG A 89 16.20 -10.04 3.38
C ARG A 89 15.71 -11.00 4.44
N LEU A 90 15.14 -12.12 4.03
CA LEU A 90 14.84 -13.22 4.93
C LEU A 90 16.07 -14.13 5.02
N VAL A 91 16.75 -14.09 6.16
CA VAL A 91 17.96 -14.87 6.44
C VAL A 91 17.71 -15.75 7.66
N ASN A 92 17.90 -17.06 7.53
CA ASN A 92 17.69 -18.03 8.61
C ASN A 92 16.30 -17.91 9.28
N GLY A 93 15.26 -17.68 8.46
CA GLY A 93 13.87 -17.54 8.92
C GLY A 93 13.55 -16.19 9.59
N LYS A 94 14.48 -15.22 9.59
CA LYS A 94 14.27 -13.88 10.18
C LYS A 94 14.52 -12.79 9.15
N TRP A 95 13.66 -11.80 9.13
CA TRP A 95 13.87 -10.61 8.31
C TRP A 95 14.99 -9.75 8.91
N THR A 96 15.88 -9.26 8.04
CA THR A 96 16.88 -8.27 8.44
C THR A 96 16.21 -6.93 8.71
N ILE A 97 16.86 -6.08 9.52
CA ILE A 97 16.47 -4.67 9.63
C ILE A 97 16.46 -4.06 8.21
N PRO A 98 15.40 -3.34 7.81
CA PRO A 98 15.34 -2.71 6.50
C PRO A 98 16.44 -1.66 6.35
N VAL A 99 17.09 -1.64 5.19
CA VAL A 99 18.11 -0.64 4.82
C VAL A 99 17.62 0.18 3.64
N GLU A 100 17.93 1.48 3.60
CA GLU A 100 17.73 2.29 2.41
C GLU A 100 18.81 1.96 1.38
N VAL A 101 18.39 1.70 0.14
CA VAL A 101 19.30 1.33 -0.95
C VAL A 101 19.26 2.29 -2.13
N ALA A 102 18.26 3.18 -2.15
CA ALA A 102 18.13 4.26 -3.12
C ALA A 102 17.36 5.41 -2.47
N ASP A 103 17.76 6.63 -2.81
CA ASP A 103 17.07 7.86 -2.42
C ASP A 103 16.79 8.72 -3.65
N GLY A 104 16.13 9.84 -3.41
CA GLY A 104 15.70 10.78 -4.43
C GLY A 104 16.78 11.65 -5.05
N SER A 105 18.01 11.60 -4.53
CA SER A 105 19.06 12.50 -4.98
C SER A 105 19.60 12.07 -6.34
N GLU A 106 19.85 10.77 -6.53
CA GLU A 106 20.47 10.18 -7.73
C GLU A 106 21.67 10.97 -8.32
N GLY A 107 22.34 11.80 -7.52
CA GLY A 107 23.43 12.69 -7.96
C GLY A 107 22.99 14.01 -8.62
N GLU A 108 21.69 14.33 -8.60
CA GLU A 108 21.09 15.53 -9.17
C GLU A 108 20.96 16.67 -8.15
N VAL A 109 20.70 17.89 -8.66
CA VAL A 109 20.56 19.11 -7.85
C VAL A 109 19.23 19.16 -7.09
N GLU A 110 18.18 18.55 -7.65
CA GLU A 110 16.84 18.49 -7.08
C GLU A 110 16.52 17.05 -6.66
N GLU A 111 16.09 16.86 -5.42
CA GLU A 111 15.69 15.54 -4.93
C GLU A 111 14.20 15.30 -5.17
N PHE A 112 13.87 14.13 -5.70
CA PHE A 112 12.49 13.69 -5.90
C PHE A 112 12.19 12.40 -5.13
N PRO A 113 10.93 12.16 -4.72
CA PRO A 113 10.58 10.87 -4.11
C PRO A 113 10.89 9.68 -5.01
N CYS A 114 11.27 8.56 -4.40
CA CYS A 114 11.31 7.24 -5.03
C CYS A 114 9.92 6.59 -5.09
N TRP A 115 9.70 5.74 -6.09
CA TRP A 115 8.41 5.13 -6.40
C TRP A 115 8.53 3.67 -6.80
N ASN A 116 7.50 2.90 -6.42
CA ASN A 116 7.12 1.59 -6.97
C ASN A 116 8.29 0.64 -7.27
N PRO A 117 9.00 0.15 -6.25
CA PRO A 117 10.08 -0.79 -6.47
C PRO A 117 9.57 -2.10 -7.06
N VAL A 118 10.34 -2.66 -8.00
CA VAL A 118 10.13 -3.97 -8.60
C VAL A 118 11.41 -4.78 -8.48
N LEU A 119 11.34 -5.89 -7.74
CA LEU A 119 12.42 -6.87 -7.67
C LEU A 119 12.24 -7.90 -8.80
N PHE A 120 13.32 -8.15 -9.53
CA PHE A 120 13.33 -9.18 -10.56
C PHE A 120 14.63 -9.98 -10.50
N GLN A 121 14.49 -11.29 -10.27
CA GLN A 121 15.59 -12.24 -10.32
C GLN A 121 15.57 -12.97 -11.67
N PRO A 122 16.44 -12.62 -12.63
CA PRO A 122 16.58 -13.40 -13.85
C PRO A 122 17.14 -14.80 -13.54
N ARG A 123 16.88 -15.76 -14.44
CA ARG A 123 17.40 -17.15 -14.32
C ARG A 123 18.92 -17.20 -14.20
N LYS A 124 19.60 -16.30 -14.93
CA LYS A 124 21.05 -16.08 -14.87
C LYS A 124 21.29 -14.59 -14.70
N GLY A 125 22.06 -14.21 -13.68
CA GLY A 125 22.38 -12.82 -13.39
C GLY A 125 22.06 -12.42 -11.95
N PRO A 126 22.38 -11.17 -11.58
CA PRO A 126 22.11 -10.65 -10.25
C PRO A 126 20.62 -10.42 -10.04
N LEU A 127 20.19 -10.34 -8.78
CA LEU A 127 18.89 -9.76 -8.43
C LEU A 127 18.90 -8.29 -8.85
N MET A 128 17.86 -7.86 -9.57
CA MET A 128 17.72 -6.49 -10.06
C MET A 128 16.60 -5.78 -9.29
N LEU A 129 16.83 -4.50 -8.99
CA LEU A 129 15.85 -3.59 -8.40
C LEU A 129 15.59 -2.46 -9.39
N PHE A 130 14.35 -2.33 -9.82
CA PHE A 130 13.87 -1.20 -10.60
C PHE A 130 13.00 -0.33 -9.72
N TYR A 131 13.10 0.97 -9.87
CA TYR A 131 12.27 1.95 -9.20
C TYR A 131 12.24 3.21 -10.06
N LYS A 132 11.41 4.16 -9.68
CA LYS A 132 11.32 5.45 -10.35
C LYS A 132 11.65 6.57 -9.39
N VAL A 133 12.37 7.58 -9.87
CA VAL A 133 12.56 8.86 -9.20
C VAL A 133 11.85 9.93 -10.01
N GLY A 134 11.08 10.78 -9.32
CA GLY A 134 10.36 11.85 -9.99
C GLY A 134 9.23 12.46 -9.15
N PRO A 135 8.63 13.57 -9.61
CA PRO A 135 7.65 14.34 -8.84
C PRO A 135 6.32 13.59 -8.64
N SER A 136 6.07 12.53 -9.41
CA SER A 136 4.85 11.71 -9.29
C SER A 136 5.06 10.34 -9.92
N PRO A 137 4.29 9.31 -9.52
CA PRO A 137 4.40 7.98 -10.12
C PRO A 137 4.11 7.98 -11.64
N SER A 138 3.33 8.95 -12.16
CA SER A 138 2.94 9.04 -13.58
C SER A 138 3.81 9.96 -14.46
N ARG A 139 4.75 10.73 -13.90
CA ARG A 139 5.64 11.66 -14.64
C ARG A 139 7.09 11.33 -14.38
#